data_AF-A0A517E002-F1
#
_entry.id   AF-A0A517E002-F1
#
_cell.length_a   1.000
_cell.length_b   1.000
_cell.length_c   1.000
_cell.angle_alpha   90.00
_cell.angle_beta   90.00
_cell.angle_gamma   90.00
#
_symmetry.space_group_name_H-M   'P 1'
#
loop_
_entity.id
_entity.type
_entity.pdbx_description
1 polymer ?
#
loop_
_entity_poly.entity_id
_entity_poly.type
_entity_poly.pdbx_seq_one_letter_code
_entity_poly.pdbx_strand_id
1 'polypeptide(L)'
;MKEIIAIVRMNKTGATKKALVDAGVAGFTAFKVMGRGQLVDDPAIVAERKAKMMALAGADEQDAEMLIDGFLDGHRLFPRRLFTILAHDEDADTIIEAIMAVNRTENGVGDGKIIVVPMLDAIRVRTGESGEEAV
;
A
#
# COMPACT_ATOMS: atom_id res chain seq x y z
N MET A 1 -5.95 4.20 -20.51
CA MET A 1 -4.85 4.03 -19.54
C MET A 1 -5.16 4.58 -18.14
N LYS A 2 -4.54 3.98 -17.10
CA LYS A 2 -4.71 4.34 -15.69
C LYS A 2 -3.37 4.46 -14.96
N GLU A 3 -3.33 5.33 -13.95
CA GLU A 3 -2.29 5.31 -12.91
C GLU A 3 -2.82 4.55 -11.69
N ILE A 4 -2.06 3.55 -11.25
CA ILE A 4 -2.30 2.78 -10.04
C ILE A 4 -1.30 3.23 -8.99
N ILE A 5 -1.81 3.82 -7.91
CA ILE A 5 -1.02 4.28 -6.76
C ILE A 5 -1.27 3.33 -5.60
N ALA A 6 -0.27 2.51 -5.26
CA ALA A 6 -0.35 1.54 -4.19
C ALA A 6 0.51 1.95 -2.99
N ILE A 7 -0.12 2.21 -1.85
CA ILE A 7 0.54 2.52 -0.58
C ILE A 7 0.52 1.25 0.26
N VAL A 8 1.68 0.66 0.53
CA VAL A 8 1.81 -0.63 1.21
C VAL A 8 2.79 -0.56 2.39
N ARG A 9 2.81 -1.60 3.21
CA ARG A 9 3.76 -1.74 4.33
C ARG A 9 5.20 -1.80 3.84
N MET A 10 6.13 -1.19 4.60
CA MET A 10 7.54 -1.16 4.22
C MET A 10 8.14 -2.57 4.03
N ASN A 11 7.81 -3.51 4.93
CA ASN A 11 8.28 -4.89 4.86
C ASN A 11 7.67 -5.70 3.69
N LYS A 12 6.61 -5.21 3.04
CA LYS A 12 6.00 -5.83 1.86
C LYS A 12 6.56 -5.31 0.53
N THR A 13 7.53 -4.39 0.56
CA THR A 13 8.15 -3.82 -0.65
C THR A 13 8.69 -4.91 -1.59
N GLY A 14 9.43 -5.89 -1.06
CA GLY A 14 10.03 -6.96 -1.87
C GLY A 14 8.99 -7.87 -2.51
N ALA A 15 7.98 -8.30 -1.74
CA ALA A 15 6.89 -9.13 -2.22
C ALA A 15 6.06 -8.40 -3.29
N THR A 16 5.76 -7.12 -3.09
CA THR A 16 5.03 -6.29 -4.07
C THR A 16 5.82 -6.14 -5.36
N LYS A 17 7.13 -5.85 -5.27
CA LYS A 17 8.01 -5.82 -6.45
C LYS A 17 7.94 -7.14 -7.23
N LYS A 18 8.04 -8.27 -6.55
CA LYS A 18 8.01 -9.59 -7.20
C LYS A 18 6.66 -9.81 -7.89
N ALA A 19 5.55 -9.53 -7.20
CA ALA A 19 4.21 -9.69 -7.76
C ALA A 19 3.98 -8.85 -9.02
N LEU A 20 4.47 -7.61 -9.05
CA LEU A 20 4.38 -6.74 -10.23
C LEU A 20 5.17 -7.29 -11.41
N VAL A 21 6.39 -7.80 -11.17
CA VAL A 21 7.21 -8.44 -12.21
C VAL A 21 6.55 -9.72 -12.74
N ASP A 22 6.02 -10.56 -11.85
CA ASP A 22 5.34 -11.81 -12.23
C ASP A 22 4.04 -11.54 -13.02
N ALA A 23 3.37 -10.42 -12.74
CA ALA A 23 2.18 -9.96 -13.46
C ALA A 23 2.49 -9.37 -14.85
N GLY A 24 3.76 -9.31 -15.28
CA GLY A 24 4.16 -8.80 -16.59
C GLY A 24 4.25 -7.28 -16.68
N VAL A 25 4.23 -6.56 -15.55
CA VAL A 25 4.33 -5.10 -15.53
C VAL A 25 5.78 -4.66 -15.70
N ALA A 26 6.09 -3.97 -16.79
CA ALA A 26 7.47 -3.60 -17.12
C ALA A 26 7.99 -2.33 -16.41
N GLY A 27 7.10 -1.45 -15.91
CA GLY A 27 7.48 -0.16 -15.34
C GLY A 27 6.69 0.24 -14.09
N PHE A 28 7.40 0.56 -13.01
CA PHE A 28 6.83 1.22 -11.84
C PHE A 28 7.88 2.09 -11.15
N THR A 29 7.43 3.15 -10.49
CA THR A 29 8.26 4.01 -9.64
C THR A 29 7.84 3.86 -8.18
N ALA A 30 8.80 3.88 -7.24
CA ALA A 30 8.48 3.66 -5.83
C ALA A 30 9.20 4.63 -4.87
N PHE A 31 8.45 5.20 -3.94
CA PHE A 31 8.90 6.21 -2.97
C PHE A 31 8.74 5.72 -1.53
N LYS A 32 9.64 6.15 -0.63
CA LYS A 32 9.41 6.04 0.81
C LYS A 32 8.53 7.21 1.22
N VAL A 33 7.41 6.92 1.88
CA VAL A 33 6.47 7.94 2.36
C VAL A 33 6.10 7.68 3.81
N MET A 34 5.51 8.67 4.47
CA MET A 34 4.96 8.55 5.82
C MET A 34 3.45 8.70 5.73
N GLY A 35 2.70 7.82 6.40
CA GLY A 35 1.25 7.84 6.33
C GLY A 35 0.59 7.05 7.43
N ARG A 36 -0.71 7.29 7.62
CA ARG A 36 -1.56 6.58 8.57
C ARG A 36 -2.93 6.32 7.96
N GLY A 37 -3.58 5.24 8.40
CA GLY A 37 -4.96 4.96 8.06
C GLY A 37 -5.92 5.89 8.79
N GLN A 38 -7.22 5.68 8.57
CA GLN A 38 -8.27 6.43 9.28
C GLN A 38 -8.20 6.13 10.79
N LEU A 39 -8.34 7.19 11.60
CA LEU A 39 -8.51 7.07 13.04
C LEU A 39 -9.81 6.37 13.38
N VAL A 40 -9.81 5.69 14.51
CA VAL A 40 -11.03 5.22 15.11
C VAL A 40 -11.18 5.95 16.43
N ASP A 41 -12.18 6.82 16.47
CA ASP A 41 -12.44 7.69 17.61
C ASP A 41 -13.34 7.00 18.65
N ASP A 42 -13.91 5.84 18.32
CA ASP A 42 -14.75 5.04 19.21
C ASP A 42 -13.88 4.26 20.23
N PRO A 43 -13.97 4.57 21.53
CA PRO A 43 -13.17 3.93 22.56
C PRO A 43 -13.36 2.40 22.65
N ALA A 44 -14.55 1.89 22.29
CA ALA A 44 -14.82 0.46 22.34
C ALA A 44 -14.06 -0.29 21.23
N ILE A 45 -14.03 0.28 20.02
CA ILE A 45 -13.30 -0.29 18.88
C ILE A 45 -11.78 -0.13 19.09
N VAL A 46 -11.34 0.96 19.70
CA VAL A 46 -9.94 1.16 20.12
C VAL A 46 -9.53 0.08 21.11
N ALA A 47 -10.34 -0.21 22.12
CA ALA A 47 -10.06 -1.26 23.10
C ALA A 47 -10.01 -2.66 22.44
N GLU A 48 -10.93 -2.97 21.54
CA GLU A 48 -10.93 -4.23 20.80
C GLU A 48 -9.68 -4.39 19.92
N ARG A 49 -9.29 -3.33 19.21
CA ARG A 49 -8.09 -3.33 18.37
C ARG A 49 -6.82 -3.40 19.21
N LYS A 50 -6.77 -2.70 20.35
CA LYS A 50 -5.66 -2.77 21.30
C LYS A 50 -5.49 -4.19 21.84
N ALA A 51 -6.58 -4.84 22.23
CA ALA A 51 -6.56 -6.23 22.67
C ALA A 51 -6.07 -7.19 21.58
N LYS A 52 -6.57 -7.05 20.34
CA LYS A 52 -6.11 -7.84 19.19
C LYS A 52 -4.62 -7.63 18.90
N MET A 53 -4.15 -6.38 18.91
CA MET A 53 -2.74 -6.06 18.64
C MET A 53 -1.82 -6.50 19.76
N MET A 54 -2.23 -6.42 21.03
CA MET A 54 -1.47 -6.95 22.17
C MET A 54 -1.33 -8.48 22.09
N ALA A 55 -2.39 -9.19 21.71
CA ALA A 55 -2.33 -10.65 21.54
C ALA A 55 -1.34 -11.09 20.45
N LEU A 56 -1.03 -10.21 19.49
CA LEU A 56 -0.09 -10.45 18.38
C LEU A 56 1.34 -10.03 18.71
N ALA A 57 1.53 -9.11 19.67
CA ALA A 57 2.83 -8.63 20.09
C ALA A 57 3.36 -9.53 21.21
N GLY A 58 4.21 -10.50 20.85
CA GLY A 58 4.81 -11.40 21.83
C GLY A 58 5.60 -10.66 22.92
N ALA A 59 5.24 -10.92 24.18
CA ALA A 59 5.97 -10.80 25.44
C ALA A 59 6.69 -9.48 25.86
N ASP A 60 6.97 -8.53 24.98
CA ASP A 60 7.48 -7.20 25.39
C ASP A 60 6.31 -6.18 25.44
N GLU A 61 5.55 -6.22 26.53
CA GLU A 61 4.30 -5.47 26.74
C GLU A 61 4.47 -3.94 26.61
N GLN A 62 5.59 -3.37 27.05
CA GLN A 62 5.79 -1.91 27.07
C GLN A 62 6.02 -1.31 25.67
N ASP A 63 6.86 -1.95 24.84
CA ASP A 63 7.13 -1.47 23.48
C ASP A 63 5.92 -1.70 22.56
N ALA A 64 5.22 -2.81 22.77
CA ALA A 64 3.96 -3.11 22.09
C ALA A 64 2.89 -2.06 22.42
N GLU A 65 2.72 -1.71 23.69
CA GLU A 65 1.71 -0.74 24.13
C GLU A 65 1.98 0.66 23.57
N MET A 66 3.23 1.15 23.59
CA MET A 66 3.60 2.42 22.96
C MET A 66 3.35 2.44 21.45
N LEU A 67 3.61 1.33 20.76
CA LEU A 67 3.36 1.22 19.32
C LEU A 67 1.88 1.15 19.00
N ILE A 68 1.08 0.53 19.87
CA ILE A 68 -0.37 0.39 19.72
C ILE A 68 -1.08 1.71 20.04
N ASP A 69 -0.69 2.39 21.12
CA ASP A 69 -1.24 3.71 21.45
C ASP A 69 -0.89 4.72 20.35
N GLY A 70 0.35 4.73 19.83
CA GLY A 70 0.71 5.54 18.67
C GLY A 70 0.01 5.14 17.35
N PHE A 71 -0.51 3.91 17.25
CA PHE A 71 -1.32 3.47 16.11
C PHE A 71 -2.78 3.95 16.21
N LEU A 72 -3.27 4.15 17.43
CA LEU A 72 -4.67 4.41 17.74
C LEU A 72 -4.95 5.90 18.08
N ASP A 73 -4.01 6.60 18.69
CA ASP A 73 -4.12 8.02 19.08
C ASP A 73 -3.96 9.00 17.88
N GLY A 74 -3.39 8.50 16.78
CA GLY A 74 -3.25 9.24 15.54
C GLY A 74 -2.14 10.28 15.49
N HIS A 75 -1.31 10.40 16.52
CA HIS A 75 -0.22 11.37 16.55
C HIS A 75 1.00 10.93 15.71
N ARG A 76 1.11 9.63 15.38
CA ARG A 76 2.26 9.06 14.66
C ARG A 76 1.94 8.72 13.20
N LEU A 77 2.85 9.09 12.31
CA LEU A 77 2.89 8.57 10.93
C LEU A 77 3.80 7.32 10.87
N PHE A 78 3.41 6.35 10.04
CA PHE A 78 4.17 5.13 9.84
C PHE A 78 4.89 5.17 8.50
N PRO A 79 6.14 4.64 8.41
CA PRO A 79 6.82 4.46 7.13
C PRO A 79 6.05 3.50 6.22
N ARG A 80 5.78 3.94 5.00
CA ARG A 80 5.11 3.18 3.94
C ARG A 80 5.94 3.21 2.67
N ARG A 81 5.64 2.26 1.80
CA ARG A 81 6.13 2.25 0.42
C ARG A 81 4.98 2.65 -0.49
N LEU A 82 5.17 3.71 -1.27
CA LEU A 82 4.25 4.11 -2.32
C LEU A 82 4.81 3.60 -3.65
N PHE A 83 4.01 2.86 -4.41
CA PHE A 83 4.26 2.48 -5.79
C PHE A 83 3.34 3.28 -6.71
N THR A 84 3.88 3.74 -7.82
CA THR A 84 3.15 4.37 -8.94
C THR A 84 3.39 3.50 -10.16
N ILE A 85 2.30 3.04 -10.77
CA ILE A 85 2.31 2.15 -11.93
C ILE A 85 1.43 2.78 -12.98
N LEU A 86 1.96 2.96 -14.19
CA LEU A 86 1.16 3.30 -15.35
C LEU A 86 0.76 2.01 -16.04
N ALA A 87 -0.52 1.85 -16.35
CA ALA A 87 -1.06 0.61 -16.89
C ALA A 87 -2.07 0.86 -18.01
N HIS A 88 -2.14 -0.09 -18.94
CA HIS A 88 -3.27 -0.20 -19.85
C HIS A 88 -4.55 -0.47 -19.08
N ASP A 89 -5.70 -0.13 -19.67
CA ASP A 89 -6.98 -0.26 -18.96
C ASP A 89 -7.35 -1.72 -18.69
N GLU A 90 -6.99 -2.62 -19.60
CA GLU A 90 -7.17 -4.07 -19.53
C GLU A 90 -6.29 -4.76 -18.48
N ASP A 91 -5.11 -4.22 -18.19
CA ASP A 91 -4.16 -4.81 -17.26
C ASP A 91 -4.41 -4.37 -15.81
N ALA A 92 -5.17 -3.29 -15.63
CA ALA A 92 -5.31 -2.64 -14.33
C ALA A 92 -5.83 -3.58 -13.24
N ASP A 93 -6.84 -4.40 -13.55
CA ASP A 93 -7.43 -5.32 -12.56
C ASP A 93 -6.44 -6.42 -12.15
N THR A 94 -5.72 -7.00 -13.11
CA THR A 94 -4.66 -7.99 -12.86
C THR A 94 -3.59 -7.44 -11.93
N ILE A 95 -3.17 -6.19 -12.14
CA ILE A 95 -2.16 -5.52 -11.31
C ILE A 95 -2.68 -5.30 -9.89
N ILE A 96 -3.92 -4.83 -9.75
CA ILE A 96 -4.55 -4.59 -8.45
C ILE A 96 -4.64 -5.89 -7.66
N GLU A 97 -5.09 -6.98 -8.30
CA GLU A 97 -5.18 -8.30 -7.68
C GLU A 97 -3.82 -8.82 -7.22
N ALA A 98 -2.79 -8.69 -8.05
CA ALA A 98 -1.42 -9.10 -7.71
C ALA A 98 -0.87 -8.33 -6.49
N ILE A 99 -1.10 -7.02 -6.43
CA ILE A 99 -0.70 -6.21 -5.27
C ILE A 99 -1.48 -6.64 -4.03
N MET A 100 -2.80 -6.85 -4.14
CA MET A 100 -3.65 -7.23 -3.01
C MET A 100 -3.26 -8.59 -2.44
N ALA A 101 -2.97 -9.58 -3.29
CA ALA A 101 -2.63 -10.94 -2.89
C ALA A 101 -1.43 -11.01 -1.94
N VAL A 102 -0.41 -10.17 -2.17
CA VAL A 102 0.82 -10.20 -1.36
C VAL A 102 0.80 -9.22 -0.17
N ASN A 103 -0.10 -8.23 -0.18
CA ASN A 103 -0.14 -7.18 0.83
C ASN A 103 -1.23 -7.36 1.89
N ARG A 104 -2.31 -8.08 1.57
CA ARG A 104 -3.39 -8.37 2.54
C ARG A 104 -2.84 -9.24 3.68
N THR A 105 -3.16 -8.87 4.91
CA THR A 105 -2.86 -9.65 6.12
C THR A 105 -4.12 -10.07 6.85
N GLU A 106 -4.03 -11.12 7.66
CA GLU A 106 -5.16 -11.68 8.42
C GLU A 106 -5.79 -10.68 9.39
N ASN A 107 -5.00 -9.72 9.88
CA ASN A 107 -5.43 -8.72 10.85
C ASN A 107 -6.19 -7.54 10.22
N GLY A 108 -6.10 -7.34 8.89
CA GLY A 108 -6.83 -6.31 8.14
C GLY A 108 -6.50 -4.85 8.48
N VAL A 109 -5.61 -4.57 9.45
CA VAL A 109 -5.29 -3.21 9.90
C VAL A 109 -4.01 -2.70 9.23
N GLY A 110 -4.11 -1.56 8.54
CA GLY A 110 -2.93 -0.87 8.00
C GLY A 110 -2.16 -1.66 6.93
N ASP A 111 -2.83 -2.50 6.15
CA ASP A 111 -2.23 -3.19 4.99
C ASP A 111 -1.84 -2.19 3.90
N GLY A 112 -2.68 -1.17 3.69
CA GLY A 112 -2.43 -0.18 2.67
C GLY A 112 -3.71 0.35 2.03
N LYS A 113 -3.53 1.07 0.93
CA LYS A 113 -4.60 1.47 0.02
C LYS A 113 -4.08 1.50 -1.40
N ILE A 114 -4.93 1.09 -2.35
CA ILE A 114 -4.68 1.22 -3.78
C ILE A 114 -5.66 2.26 -4.31
N ILE A 115 -5.15 3.20 -5.08
CA ILE A 115 -5.91 4.29 -5.70
C ILE A 115 -5.72 4.14 -7.21
N VAL A 116 -6.80 4.24 -7.96
CA VAL A 116 -6.78 4.15 -9.42
C VAL A 116 -7.25 5.49 -9.96
N VAL A 117 -6.43 6.11 -10.80
CA VAL A 117 -6.68 7.42 -11.39
C VAL A 117 -6.70 7.29 -12.91
N PRO A 118 -7.72 7.82 -13.61
CA PRO A 118 -7.72 7.84 -15.07
C PRO A 118 -6.61 8.76 -15.58
N MET A 119 -5.85 8.29 -16.56
CA MET A 119 -4.77 9.07 -17.18
C MET A 119 -5.16 9.51 -18.60
N LEU A 120 -4.89 10.78 -18.91
CA LEU A 120 -5.22 11.35 -20.21
C LEU A 120 -4.20 11.00 -21.29
N ASP A 121 -2.92 10.98 -20.95
CA ASP A 121 -1.82 10.76 -21.88
C ASP A 121 -0.54 10.34 -21.13
N ALA A 122 0.41 9.73 -21.85
CA ALA A 122 1.78 9.54 -21.40
C ALA A 122 2.73 9.64 -22.59
N ILE A 123 3.95 10.12 -22.35
CA ILE A 123 4.96 10.29 -23.39
C ILE A 123 6.21 9.48 -23.03
N ARG A 124 6.62 8.58 -23.92
CA ARG A 124 7.87 7.83 -23.77
C ARG A 124 9.04 8.71 -24.22
N VAL A 125 9.81 9.24 -23.28
CA VAL A 125 10.91 10.18 -23.53
C VAL A 125 11.90 9.71 -24.61
N ARG A 126 12.20 8.41 -24.68
CA ARG A 126 13.18 7.85 -25.63
C ARG A 126 12.70 7.89 -27.08
N THR A 127 11.42 7.68 -27.34
CA THR A 127 10.85 7.46 -28.69
C THR A 127 9.90 8.57 -29.12
N GLY A 128 9.33 9.33 -28.17
CA GLY A 128 8.28 10.31 -28.43
C GLY A 128 6.90 9.68 -28.65
N GLU A 129 6.76 8.37 -28.51
CA GLU A 129 5.46 7.68 -28.54
C GLU A 129 4.55 8.22 -27.43
N SER A 130 3.26 8.28 -27.72
CA SER A 130 2.23 8.90 -26.88
C SER A 130 1.06 7.97 -26.62
N GLY A 131 0.25 8.26 -25.58
CA GLY A 131 -0.92 7.47 -25.23
C GLY A 131 -0.57 6.03 -24.88
N GLU A 132 -1.35 5.08 -25.41
CA GLU A 132 -1.18 3.65 -25.13
C GLU A 132 0.19 3.12 -25.61
N GLU A 133 0.77 3.64 -26.69
CA GLU A 133 2.09 3.18 -27.17
C GLU A 133 3.23 3.53 -26.19
N ALA A 134 3.02 4.51 -25.31
CA ALA A 134 4.02 4.97 -24.34
C ALA A 134 4.04 4.14 -23.04
N VAL A 135 2.94 3.45 -22.74
CA VAL A 135 2.78 2.53 -21.61
C VAL A 135 3.55 1.24 -21.88
#